data_AF-A0A0D9NWD5-F1
#
_entry.id   AF-A0A0D9NWD5-F1
#
_cell.length_a   1.000
_cell.length_b   1.000
_cell.length_c   1.000
_cell.angle_alpha   90.00
_cell.angle_beta   90.00
_cell.angle_gamma   90.00
#
_symmetry.space_group_name_H-M   'P 1'
#
loop_
_entity.id
_entity.type
_entity.pdbx_description
1 polymer ?
#
loop_
_entity_poly.entity_id
_entity_poly.type
_entity_poly.pdbx_seq_one_letter_code
_entity_poly.pdbx_strand_id
1 'polypeptide(L)'
;MCSYHDYLPLTAVSSNYLVAMNNTQLRGNLDKYCGKRVVVTVNGVQSPLPFFIGDGCERCGIGHPDGGWNSEGAPGLDFSYTALSELGPQACAAGHIDLSWEIVDENLYHFKTW
;
A
#
# COMPACT_ATOMS: atom_id res chain seq x y z
N MET A 1 -6.78 8.04 -2.14
CA MET A 1 -7.98 7.27 -2.44
C MET A 1 -8.12 7.03 -3.94
N CYS A 2 -8.50 5.82 -4.33
CA CYS A 2 -8.64 5.39 -5.74
C CYS A 2 -10.00 5.67 -6.40
N SER A 3 -10.91 6.36 -5.74
CA SER A 3 -12.16 6.86 -6.31
C SER A 3 -12.59 8.11 -5.53
N TYR A 4 -13.06 9.16 -6.21
CA TYR A 4 -13.53 10.39 -5.54
C TYR A 4 -15.05 10.56 -5.57
N HIS A 5 -15.73 9.83 -6.45
CA HIS A 5 -17.17 9.96 -6.70
C HIS A 5 -17.94 8.71 -6.28
N ASP A 6 -17.37 7.53 -6.54
CA ASP A 6 -17.96 6.24 -6.18
C ASP A 6 -17.09 5.58 -5.11
N TYR A 7 -17.15 6.11 -3.88
CA TYR A 7 -16.38 5.56 -2.77
C TYR A 7 -16.84 4.14 -2.47
N LEU A 8 -15.91 3.20 -2.42
CA LEU A 8 -16.18 1.84 -1.97
C LEU A 8 -15.71 1.72 -0.52
N PRO A 9 -16.61 1.46 0.44
CA PRO A 9 -16.16 1.18 1.80
C PRO A 9 -15.29 -0.08 1.79
N LEU A 10 -14.36 -0.21 2.73
CA LEU A 10 -13.50 -1.40 2.84
C LEU A 10 -14.31 -2.70 2.88
N THR A 11 -15.51 -2.67 3.46
CA THR A 11 -16.45 -3.80 3.49
C THR A 11 -16.93 -4.25 2.11
N ALA A 12 -16.94 -3.36 1.11
CA ALA A 12 -17.29 -3.68 -0.26
C ALA A 12 -16.08 -4.16 -1.09
N VAL A 13 -14.86 -3.76 -0.72
CA VAL A 13 -13.62 -4.26 -1.36
C VAL A 13 -13.39 -5.73 -1.04
N SER A 14 -13.87 -6.21 0.12
CA SER A 14 -13.82 -7.61 0.53
C SER A 14 -12.41 -8.21 0.55
N SER A 15 -11.39 -7.40 0.85
CA SER A 15 -9.99 -7.81 0.95
C SER A 15 -9.24 -6.98 2.00
N ASN A 16 -8.34 -7.64 2.74
CA ASN A 16 -7.40 -6.99 3.66
C ASN A 16 -6.05 -6.66 3.02
N TYR A 17 -5.85 -7.04 1.74
CA TYR A 17 -4.59 -6.85 1.02
C TYR A 17 -4.55 -5.55 0.21
N LEU A 18 -5.49 -4.64 0.47
CA LEU A 18 -5.39 -3.26 0.03
C LEU A 18 -4.25 -2.57 0.80
N VAL A 19 -3.38 -1.88 0.07
CA VAL A 19 -2.34 -1.01 0.65
C VAL A 19 -2.54 0.43 0.21
N ALA A 20 -2.07 1.37 1.03
CA ALA A 20 -1.98 2.77 0.67
C ALA A 20 -0.54 3.15 0.29
N MET A 21 -0.37 3.88 -0.82
CA MET A 21 0.93 4.39 -1.25
C MET A 21 1.03 5.90 -1.09
N ASN A 22 2.19 6.50 -1.38
CA ASN A 22 2.37 7.95 -1.42
C ASN A 22 1.19 8.65 -2.13
N ASN A 23 0.46 9.47 -1.37
CA ASN A 23 -0.76 10.12 -1.85
C ASN A 23 -0.51 11.11 -3.00
N THR A 24 0.62 11.82 -3.01
CA THR A 24 0.97 12.74 -4.11
C THR A 24 1.20 11.98 -5.42
N GLN A 25 1.93 10.86 -5.37
CA GLN A 25 2.14 10.01 -6.54
C GLN A 25 0.82 9.42 -7.05
N LEU A 26 0.01 8.88 -6.14
CA LEU A 26 -1.30 8.33 -6.47
C LEU A 26 -2.19 9.34 -7.19
N ARG A 27 -2.35 10.54 -6.60
CA ARG A 27 -3.15 11.63 -7.16
C ARG A 27 -2.64 12.13 -8.52
N GLY A 28 -1.34 11.99 -8.78
CA GLY A 28 -0.74 12.35 -10.06
C GLY A 28 -1.18 11.44 -11.21
N ASN A 29 -1.56 10.18 -10.93
CA ASN A 29 -2.03 9.25 -11.96
C ASN A 29 -2.79 8.06 -11.35
N LEU A 30 -4.10 8.19 -11.16
CA LEU A 30 -4.93 7.13 -10.57
C LEU A 30 -4.90 5.85 -11.42
N ASP A 31 -5.06 5.94 -12.73
CA ASP A 31 -5.12 4.78 -13.64
C ASP A 31 -3.84 3.95 -13.64
N LYS A 32 -2.69 4.62 -13.43
CA LYS A 32 -1.39 3.96 -13.33
C LYS A 32 -1.26 3.10 -12.07
N TYR A 33 -1.93 3.44 -10.97
CA TYR A 33 -1.67 2.82 -9.67
C TYR A 33 -2.87 2.08 -9.10
N CYS A 34 -4.07 2.63 -9.20
CA CYS A 34 -5.26 2.10 -8.55
C CYS A 34 -5.60 0.68 -9.02
N GLY A 35 -5.70 -0.22 -8.06
CA GLY A 35 -6.00 -1.63 -8.29
C GLY A 35 -4.82 -2.45 -8.82
N LYS A 36 -3.67 -1.82 -9.08
CA LYS A 36 -2.46 -2.51 -9.54
C LYS A 36 -1.88 -3.36 -8.43
N ARG A 37 -1.41 -4.55 -8.82
CA ARG A 37 -0.71 -5.47 -7.96
C ARG A 37 0.56 -4.84 -7.41
N VAL A 38 0.80 -5.09 -6.14
CA VAL A 38 2.03 -4.76 -5.44
C VAL A 38 2.71 -6.07 -5.05
N VAL A 39 3.94 -6.25 -5.52
CA VAL A 39 4.78 -7.34 -5.07
C VAL A 39 5.62 -6.83 -3.91
N VAL A 40 5.47 -7.47 -2.74
CA VAL A 40 6.18 -7.10 -1.52
C VAL A 40 7.23 -8.15 -1.21
N THR A 41 8.43 -7.72 -0.86
CA THR A 41 9.56 -8.60 -0.50
C THR A 41 10.08 -8.21 0.88
N VAL A 42 10.11 -9.18 1.78
CA VAL A 42 10.58 -9.04 3.17
C VAL A 42 11.77 -9.96 3.36
N ASN A 43 12.90 -9.45 3.86
CA ASN A 43 14.14 -10.23 4.05
C ASN A 43 14.59 -10.99 2.79
N GLY A 44 14.39 -10.40 1.61
CA GLY A 44 14.73 -11.02 0.31
C GLY A 44 13.75 -12.09 -0.17
N VAL A 45 12.67 -12.38 0.56
CA VAL A 45 11.64 -13.34 0.17
C VAL A 45 10.38 -12.59 -0.28
N GLN A 46 9.96 -12.89 -1.50
CA GLN A 46 8.73 -12.34 -2.06
C GLN A 46 7.51 -12.93 -1.35
N SER A 47 6.63 -12.07 -0.85
CA SER A 47 5.36 -12.45 -0.27
C SER A 47 4.40 -12.99 -1.34
N PRO A 48 3.69 -14.10 -1.09
CA PRO A 48 2.68 -14.61 -2.00
C PRO A 48 1.34 -13.85 -1.90
N LEU A 49 1.21 -12.92 -0.96
CA LEU A 49 -0.04 -12.22 -0.68
C LEU A 49 -0.43 -11.26 -1.84
N PRO A 50 -1.72 -11.19 -2.20
CA PRO A 50 -2.18 -10.47 -3.39
C PRO A 50 -2.40 -8.97 -3.09
N PHE A 51 -1.34 -8.25 -2.76
CA PHE A 51 -1.45 -6.82 -2.45
C PHE A 51 -1.83 -6.00 -3.67
N PHE A 52 -2.63 -4.95 -3.46
CA PHE A 52 -2.93 -3.97 -4.50
C PHE A 52 -3.12 -2.56 -3.93
N ILE A 53 -2.84 -1.55 -4.74
CA ILE A 53 -3.05 -0.15 -4.34
C ILE A 53 -4.55 0.16 -4.30
N GLY A 54 -5.04 0.68 -3.19
CA GLY A 54 -6.42 1.18 -3.12
C GLY A 54 -6.57 2.54 -2.44
N ASP A 55 -5.52 3.04 -1.78
CA ASP A 55 -5.57 4.34 -1.13
C ASP A 55 -4.25 5.11 -1.19
N GLY A 56 -4.33 6.39 -0.80
CA GLY A 56 -3.21 7.30 -0.67
C GLY A 56 -2.92 7.57 0.81
N CYS A 57 -1.67 7.44 1.18
CA CYS A 57 -1.13 7.72 2.50
C CYS A 57 -0.28 8.99 2.43
N GLU A 58 -0.66 10.02 3.20
CA GLU A 58 0.05 11.30 3.24
C GLU A 58 1.46 11.13 3.83
N ARG A 59 1.57 10.40 4.95
CA ARG A 59 2.84 10.17 5.65
C ARG A 59 3.82 9.28 4.89
N CYS A 60 3.32 8.46 3.97
CA CYS A 60 4.12 7.60 3.10
C CYS A 60 4.82 8.37 1.98
N GLY A 61 4.48 9.66 1.81
CA GLY A 61 5.19 10.59 0.95
C GLY A 61 6.06 11.60 1.68
N ILE A 62 6.17 11.47 3.00
CA ILE A 62 6.98 12.33 3.87
C ILE A 62 8.23 11.54 4.28
N GLY A 63 9.38 12.21 4.37
CA GLY A 63 10.67 11.59 4.70
C GLY A 63 11.60 11.49 3.49
N HIS A 64 12.89 11.24 3.77
CA HIS A 64 13.88 11.05 2.71
C HIS A 64 13.63 9.68 2.03
N PRO A 65 13.74 9.54 0.70
CA PRO A 65 13.54 8.25 0.01
C PRO A 65 14.43 7.12 0.52
N ASP A 66 15.64 7.46 0.96
CA ASP A 66 16.60 6.53 1.58
C ASP A 66 16.60 6.60 3.12
N GLY A 67 15.60 7.28 3.70
CA GLY A 67 15.45 7.45 5.14
C GLY A 67 14.76 6.26 5.78
N GLY A 68 15.11 5.98 7.05
CA GLY A 68 14.42 4.98 7.85
C GLY A 68 13.05 5.45 8.35
N TRP A 69 12.31 4.51 8.93
CA TRP A 69 11.03 4.79 9.56
C TRP A 69 11.14 5.80 10.72
N ASN A 70 10.16 6.69 10.84
CA ASN A 70 9.94 7.51 12.04
C ASN A 70 8.45 7.89 12.18
N SER A 71 8.10 8.48 13.33
CA SER A 71 6.72 8.85 13.67
C SER A 71 6.14 10.03 12.88
N GLU A 72 6.94 10.80 12.15
CA GLU A 72 6.47 11.92 11.32
C GLU A 72 6.14 11.43 9.89
N GLY A 73 6.95 10.53 9.33
CA GLY A 73 6.73 9.94 8.02
C GLY A 73 7.95 9.21 7.48
N ALA A 74 7.72 8.26 6.59
CA ALA A 74 8.76 7.52 5.89
C ALA A 74 8.26 7.06 4.52
N PRO A 75 9.14 6.92 3.52
CA PRO A 75 8.78 6.29 2.26
C PRO A 75 8.32 4.85 2.51
N GLY A 76 7.19 4.45 1.93
CA GLY A 76 6.65 3.12 2.19
C GLY A 76 5.23 2.89 1.69
N LEU A 77 4.67 1.80 2.18
CA LEU A 77 3.28 1.41 2.02
C LEU A 77 2.62 1.34 3.40
N ASP A 78 1.37 1.75 3.48
CA ASP A 78 0.54 1.55 4.67
C ASP A 78 -0.35 0.32 4.48
N PHE A 79 -0.31 -0.60 5.43
CA PHE A 79 -0.95 -1.91 5.36
C PHE A 79 -2.11 -1.99 6.33
N SER A 80 -3.11 -2.81 6.02
CA SER A 80 -4.06 -3.22 7.05
C SER A 80 -3.33 -3.96 8.19
N TYR A 81 -3.85 -3.84 9.41
CA TYR A 81 -3.27 -4.50 10.58
C TYR A 81 -3.05 -6.00 10.38
N THR A 82 -4.05 -6.69 9.80
CA THR A 82 -3.99 -8.13 9.54
C THR A 82 -2.94 -8.47 8.49
N ALA A 83 -2.87 -7.71 7.39
CA ALA A 83 -1.87 -7.92 6.36
C ALA A 83 -0.43 -7.72 6.88
N LEU A 84 -0.22 -6.68 7.70
CA LEU A 84 1.09 -6.41 8.29
C LEU A 84 1.51 -7.53 9.26
N SER A 85 0.56 -8.04 10.05
CA SER A 85 0.78 -9.18 10.95
C SER A 85 1.17 -10.47 10.20
N GLU A 86 0.55 -10.71 9.03
CA GLU A 86 0.85 -11.86 8.16
C GLU A 86 2.24 -11.73 7.50
N LEU A 87 2.66 -10.52 7.15
CA LEU A 87 3.98 -10.24 6.57
C LEU A 87 5.12 -10.41 7.58
N GLY A 88 4.86 -10.08 8.86
CA GLY A 88 5.85 -10.18 9.92
C GLY A 88 5.19 -10.16 11.29
N PRO A 89 5.29 -11.23 12.10
CA PRO A 89 4.64 -11.30 13.40
C PRO A 89 5.05 -10.18 14.38
N GLN A 90 6.24 -9.61 14.21
CA GLN A 90 6.75 -8.51 15.03
C GLN A 90 6.43 -7.11 14.46
N ALA A 91 5.96 -7.02 13.21
CA ALA A 91 5.75 -5.75 12.53
C ALA A 91 4.71 -4.88 13.24
N CYS A 92 3.65 -5.49 13.77
CA CYS A 92 2.63 -4.76 14.53
C CYS A 92 3.12 -4.26 15.88
N ALA A 93 4.00 -5.00 16.56
CA ALA A 93 4.60 -4.55 17.81
C ALA A 93 5.59 -3.40 17.59
N ALA A 94 6.32 -3.43 16.47
CA ALA A 94 7.24 -2.37 16.07
C ALA A 94 6.52 -1.16 15.44
N GLY A 95 5.30 -1.35 14.91
CA GLY A 95 4.58 -0.34 14.13
C GLY A 95 5.10 -0.17 12.70
N HIS A 96 6.09 -0.96 12.29
CA HIS A 96 6.67 -0.97 10.95
C HIS A 96 7.42 -2.29 10.67
N ILE A 97 7.77 -2.51 9.41
CA ILE A 97 8.71 -3.55 8.97
C ILE A 97 9.51 -3.04 7.78
N ASP A 98 10.78 -3.42 7.70
CA ASP A 98 11.60 -3.13 6.53
C ASP A 98 11.22 -4.08 5.39
N LEU A 99 10.97 -3.50 4.21
CA LEU A 99 10.56 -4.23 3.03
C LEU A 99 11.03 -3.52 1.76
N SER A 100 10.92 -4.22 0.65
CA SER A 100 10.98 -3.64 -0.69
C SER A 100 9.69 -3.98 -1.42
N TRP A 101 9.33 -3.18 -2.41
CA TRP A 101 8.13 -3.41 -3.20
C TRP A 101 8.28 -2.92 -4.63
N GLU A 102 7.51 -3.54 -5.51
CA GLU A 102 7.31 -3.10 -6.89
C GLU A 102 5.81 -3.09 -7.22
N ILE A 103 5.40 -2.10 -8.01
CA ILE A 103 4.04 -2.05 -8.56
C ILE A 103 4.14 -2.59 -9.99
N VAL A 104 3.41 -3.67 -10.27
CA VAL A 104 3.42 -4.31 -11.59
C VAL A 104 2.14 -3.98 -12.35
N ASP A 105 2.20 -4.02 -13.68
CA ASP A 105 1.06 -3.71 -14.55
C ASP A 105 0.07 -4.89 -14.66
N GLU A 106 -0.45 -5.31 -13.52
CA GLU A 106 -1.49 -6.33 -13.38
C GLU A 106 -2.58 -5.75 -12.47
N ASN A 107 -3.84 -5.72 -12.92
CA ASN A 107 -4.94 -5.28 -12.07
C ASN A 107 -5.47 -6.46 -11.25
N LEU A 108 -5.47 -6.33 -9.92
CA LEU A 108 -6.16 -7.25 -9.01
C LEU A 108 -7.52 -6.72 -8.56
N TYR A 109 -7.73 -5.41 -8.68
CA TYR A 109 -8.99 -4.77 -8.34
C TYR A 109 -9.33 -3.68 -9.34
N HIS A 110 -10.61 -3.46 -9.62
CA HIS A 110 -11.07 -2.44 -10.55
C HIS A 110 -11.78 -1.33 -9.77
N PHE A 111 -11.06 -0.23 -9.56
CA PHE A 111 -11.66 1.02 -9.09
C PHE A 111 -12.20 1.82 -10.27
N LYS A 112 -13.31 2.52 -10.05
CA LYS A 112 -13.75 3.57 -10.96
C LYS A 112 -13.00 4.85 -10.59
N THR A 113 -12.04 5.23 -11.43
CA THR A 113 -11.11 6.34 -11.19
C THR A 113 -11.57 7.66 -11.82
N TRP A 114 -12.71 7.67 -12.54
CA TRP A 114 -13.34 8.83 -13.20
C TRP A 114 -14.86 8.87 -13.03
#